data_AF-A0A9C6U1M8-F1
#
_entry.id   AF-A0A9C6U1M8-F1
#
_cell.length_a   1.000
_cell.length_b   1.000
_cell.length_c   1.000
_cell.angle_alpha   90.00
_cell.angle_beta   90.00
_cell.angle_gamma   90.00
#
_symmetry.space_group_name_H-M   'P 1'
#
loop_
_entity.id
_entity.type
_entity.pdbx_description
1 polymer ?
#
loop_
_entity_poly.entity_id
_entity_poly.type
_entity_poly.pdbx_seq_one_letter_code
_entity_poly.pdbx_strand_id
1 'polypeptide(L)'
;MLETCLTGRGKCPSRTSPPAGIFECDFDAKAYGHHQSLLDLASREKSLRIKANELVRDPVQKSYARSHEQSDIKGCPGRNFSRKVTHAGANGNVLLTTISNIGDSFGRLSDSIVGSVVTVPTNLTTSIADGFSEIQFILMSSDEGHSSCKVGDAPTLLKNARFNESLPTAFFIHGYLDGQDSESLIAVSGAFVRKGSHNIIAVDWSEYSGFPYLSAFSNLPGASRTIGDALSRMVVAGLPAENIWLIGHSLGAQMTGVVAQNVDFRFQRITGLDPAGPGFGIAGVASLTRDAAALVEVVHTDAGSLGTEDASGHIDIWPNKGKAVQPGCLFSVDEDTFCSHARAFIYLAEAVEHPDAFPAVRCASWNAFRRGECPVNGTNVVYLGYSQPDQNEPGNYFMNTNRAAPFGRGLQGVAVSA
;
A
#
# COMPACT_ATOMS: atom_id res chain seq x y z
N MET A 1 26.09 33.22 -9.99
CA MET A 1 27.11 33.83 -10.87
C MET A 1 26.79 33.35 -12.28
N LEU A 2 26.15 34.15 -13.13
CA LEU A 2 26.68 35.28 -13.91
C LEU A 2 27.75 34.88 -14.95
N GLU A 3 27.35 35.10 -16.21
CA GLU A 3 28.15 35.57 -17.36
C GLU A 3 28.99 34.63 -18.26
N THR A 4 28.56 34.61 -19.53
CA THR A 4 29.30 34.64 -20.82
C THR A 4 30.52 33.74 -21.08
N CYS A 5 30.43 33.02 -22.21
CA CYS A 5 31.32 33.32 -23.35
C CYS A 5 30.67 32.93 -24.69
N LEU A 6 30.81 33.81 -25.69
CA LEU A 6 30.31 33.64 -27.06
C LEU A 6 31.49 33.51 -28.04
N THR A 7 31.19 32.99 -29.24
CA THR A 7 31.97 33.05 -30.50
C THR A 7 33.13 32.06 -30.69
N GLY A 8 33.17 31.45 -31.89
CA GLY A 8 34.20 30.52 -32.33
C GLY A 8 33.87 29.82 -33.66
N ARG A 9 33.85 30.56 -34.78
CA ARG A 9 33.63 29.95 -36.13
C ARG A 9 34.89 29.19 -36.58
N GLY A 10 34.77 27.93 -37.03
CA GLY A 10 35.93 27.16 -37.51
C GLY A 10 35.61 25.91 -38.35
N LYS A 11 35.43 26.10 -39.67
CA LYS A 11 35.48 25.14 -40.81
C LYS A 11 35.65 23.62 -40.56
N CYS A 12 34.75 22.83 -41.15
CA CYS A 12 35.00 21.41 -41.49
C CYS A 12 35.90 21.26 -42.74
N PRO A 13 36.72 20.19 -42.81
CA PRO A 13 37.13 19.54 -44.05
C PRO A 13 36.43 18.17 -44.24
N SER A 14 36.51 17.61 -45.45
CA SER A 14 35.66 16.52 -45.94
C SER A 14 36.31 15.14 -46.05
N ARG A 15 35.52 14.09 -45.81
CA ARG A 15 35.58 12.70 -46.36
C ARG A 15 36.93 11.95 -46.38
N THR A 16 37.00 10.86 -45.60
CA THR A 16 37.33 9.49 -46.08
C THR A 16 36.84 8.45 -45.05
N SER A 17 36.55 7.23 -45.50
CA SER A 17 36.16 6.05 -44.68
C SER A 17 36.54 4.76 -45.42
N PRO A 18 36.43 3.54 -44.82
CA PRO A 18 36.29 3.20 -43.39
C PRO A 18 37.69 2.86 -42.80
N PRO A 19 38.09 1.71 -42.19
CA PRO A 19 37.42 0.43 -41.86
C PRO A 19 36.97 0.34 -40.38
N ALA A 20 36.93 -0.89 -39.82
CA ALA A 20 36.39 -1.26 -38.51
C ALA A 20 37.35 -1.08 -37.32
N GLY A 21 36.80 -0.59 -36.20
CA GLY A 21 37.43 -0.56 -34.88
C GLY A 21 36.36 -0.43 -33.80
N ILE A 22 36.47 -1.23 -32.73
CA ILE A 22 35.57 -1.18 -31.57
C ILE A 22 35.82 0.14 -30.83
N PHE A 23 34.75 0.87 -30.50
CA PHE A 23 34.81 2.02 -29.59
C PHE A 23 33.89 1.76 -28.40
N GLU A 24 34.50 1.55 -27.23
CA GLU A 24 33.85 1.78 -25.95
C GLU A 24 33.60 3.29 -25.81
N CYS A 25 32.37 3.68 -25.49
CA CYS A 25 32.06 5.04 -25.07
C CYS A 25 32.03 5.06 -23.54
N ASP A 26 33.14 5.47 -22.95
CA ASP A 26 33.21 5.80 -21.52
C ASP A 26 32.27 6.99 -21.23
N PHE A 27 31.23 6.77 -20.42
CA PHE A 27 30.33 7.84 -19.99
C PHE A 27 30.74 8.33 -18.60
N ASP A 28 31.32 9.52 -18.56
CA ASP A 28 31.96 10.14 -17.38
C ASP A 28 30.97 10.26 -16.20
N ALA A 29 31.26 9.52 -15.12
CA ALA A 29 30.38 9.33 -13.98
C ALA A 29 30.41 10.53 -13.01
N LYS A 30 29.80 11.66 -13.39
CA LYS A 30 29.64 12.86 -12.54
C LYS A 30 28.21 13.42 -12.49
N ALA A 31 27.28 12.62 -11.98
CA ALA A 31 25.93 13.09 -11.61
C ALA A 31 25.36 12.46 -10.32
N TYR A 32 26.01 11.46 -9.69
CA TYR A 32 25.48 10.72 -8.54
C TYR A 32 25.98 11.20 -7.16
N GLY A 33 26.13 12.52 -7.00
CA GLY A 33 26.64 13.12 -5.74
C GLY A 33 25.61 13.32 -4.62
N HIS A 34 24.30 13.24 -4.91
CA HIS A 34 23.24 13.70 -3.99
C HIS A 34 22.36 12.60 -3.37
N HIS A 35 22.51 11.33 -3.74
CA HIS A 35 21.69 10.26 -3.16
C HIS A 35 22.30 9.65 -1.89
N GLN A 36 23.63 9.64 -1.76
CA GLN A 36 24.30 9.08 -0.58
C GLN A 36 24.01 9.88 0.71
N SER A 37 23.81 11.21 0.60
CA SER A 37 23.55 12.07 1.77
C SER A 37 22.16 11.88 2.39
N LEU A 38 21.17 11.42 1.62
CA LEU A 38 19.82 11.15 2.14
C LEU A 38 19.79 9.87 2.99
N LEU A 39 20.52 8.83 2.56
CA LEU A 39 20.68 7.59 3.32
C LEU A 39 21.47 7.82 4.63
N ASP A 40 22.51 8.66 4.60
CA ASP A 40 23.28 9.02 5.80
C ASP A 40 22.48 9.88 6.81
N LEU A 41 21.57 10.74 6.33
CA LEU A 41 20.68 11.51 7.20
C LEU A 41 19.62 10.61 7.87
N ALA A 42 18.95 9.74 7.10
CA ALA A 42 18.01 8.76 7.63
C ALA A 42 18.66 7.81 8.65
N SER A 43 19.89 7.36 8.39
CA SER A 43 20.68 6.54 9.32
C SER A 43 20.99 7.27 10.65
N ARG A 44 21.33 8.56 10.60
CA ARG A 44 21.60 9.37 11.79
C ARG A 44 20.37 9.63 12.66
N GLU A 45 19.20 9.83 12.07
CA GLU A 45 17.95 9.95 12.85
C GLU A 45 17.48 8.61 13.43
N LYS A 46 17.64 7.49 12.69
CA LYS A 46 17.34 6.13 13.20
C LYS A 46 18.20 5.80 14.44
N SER A 47 19.47 6.21 14.46
CA SER A 47 20.36 6.05 15.62
C SER A 47 19.91 6.84 16.87
N LEU A 48 19.33 8.04 16.69
CA LEU A 48 18.79 8.84 17.79
C LEU A 48 17.53 8.21 18.41
N ARG A 49 16.65 7.61 17.59
CA ARG A 49 15.46 6.88 18.09
C ARG A 49 15.83 5.62 18.90
N ILE A 50 16.90 4.91 18.52
CA ILE A 50 17.38 3.74 19.27
C ILE A 50 17.85 4.14 20.68
N LYS A 51 18.62 5.23 20.81
CA LYS A 51 19.08 5.73 22.12
C LYS A 51 17.96 6.20 23.05
N ALA A 52 16.83 6.65 22.52
CA ALA A 52 15.66 6.98 23.33
C ALA A 52 15.03 5.72 23.97
N ASN A 53 15.05 4.57 23.29
CA ASN A 53 14.50 3.32 23.81
C ASN A 53 15.41 2.62 24.83
N GLU A 54 16.72 2.87 24.84
CA GLU A 54 17.63 2.34 25.86
C GLU A 54 17.47 3.03 27.23
N LEU A 55 16.93 4.25 27.27
CA LEU A 55 16.72 5.02 28.51
C LEU A 55 15.46 4.63 29.31
N VAL A 56 14.67 3.65 28.83
CA VAL A 56 13.38 3.23 29.44
C VAL A 56 13.48 1.86 30.14
N ARG A 57 14.69 1.35 30.40
CA ARG A 57 14.92 0.05 31.05
C ARG A 57 15.71 0.15 32.36
N ASP A 58 15.05 0.54 33.45
CA ASP A 58 15.14 -0.17 34.73
C ASP A 58 13.95 0.21 35.66
N PRO A 59 13.55 -0.64 36.63
CA PRO A 59 12.22 -0.58 37.24
C PRO A 59 12.20 0.04 38.65
N VAL A 60 11.02 0.47 39.11
CA VAL A 60 10.49 0.23 40.48
C VAL A 60 9.08 0.82 40.65
N GLN A 61 8.24 0.13 41.43
CA GLN A 61 6.91 0.58 41.85
C GLN A 61 6.95 1.94 42.59
N LYS A 62 5.95 2.81 42.36
CA LYS A 62 5.31 3.60 43.44
C LYS A 62 3.99 4.26 43.06
N SER A 63 2.93 3.82 43.74
CA SER A 63 1.81 4.62 44.28
C SER A 63 1.44 5.94 43.59
N TYR A 64 0.29 5.96 42.90
CA TYR A 64 -0.47 7.19 42.66
C TYR A 64 -1.29 7.58 43.91
N ALA A 65 -0.96 8.72 44.52
CA ALA A 65 -1.81 9.37 45.52
C ALA A 65 -1.50 10.87 45.62
N ARG A 66 -2.56 11.71 45.61
CA ARG A 66 -2.57 13.18 45.80
C ARG A 66 -1.92 14.00 44.66
N SER A 67 -2.36 15.24 44.41
CA SER A 67 -3.60 15.96 44.75
C SER A 67 -3.71 17.23 43.89
N HIS A 68 -4.90 17.82 43.84
CA HIS A 68 -5.22 19.15 43.30
C HIS A 68 -4.05 20.14 43.14
N GLU A 69 -3.99 20.78 41.97
CA GLU A 69 -3.97 22.25 41.95
C GLU A 69 -4.91 22.76 40.85
N GLN A 70 -5.43 23.97 41.04
CA GLN A 70 -6.64 24.50 40.40
C GLN A 70 -6.29 25.84 39.74
N SER A 71 -6.68 26.04 38.48
CA SER A 71 -6.62 27.37 37.85
C SER A 71 -7.82 27.62 36.94
N ASP A 72 -8.48 28.76 37.17
CA ASP A 72 -9.74 29.13 36.54
C ASP A 72 -9.57 29.76 35.15
N ILE A 73 -10.40 29.37 34.16
CA ILE A 73 -10.83 30.25 33.06
C ILE A 73 -12.36 30.12 32.88
N LYS A 74 -13.02 31.23 32.51
CA LYS A 74 -14.44 31.54 32.73
C LYS A 74 -15.36 31.29 31.52
N GLY A 75 -16.63 30.95 31.81
CA GLY A 75 -17.81 31.20 30.96
C GLY A 75 -17.99 30.25 29.76
N CYS A 76 -19.21 29.91 29.30
CA CYS A 76 -20.52 30.56 29.44
C CYS A 76 -21.69 29.51 29.40
N PRO A 77 -22.99 29.90 29.45
CA PRO A 77 -23.99 29.17 30.23
C PRO A 77 -24.67 27.97 29.56
N GLY A 78 -25.12 27.01 30.38
CA GLY A 78 -25.76 25.77 29.95
C GLY A 78 -27.28 25.82 29.78
N ARG A 79 -27.88 24.63 29.59
CA ARG A 79 -29.33 24.39 29.67
C ARG A 79 -29.58 23.01 30.30
N ASN A 80 -30.34 22.99 31.40
CA ASN A 80 -30.82 21.76 32.02
C ASN A 80 -31.96 21.13 31.19
N PHE A 81 -31.96 19.81 31.04
CA PHE A 81 -33.19 19.04 30.86
C PHE A 81 -33.09 17.67 31.55
N SER A 82 -33.88 17.49 32.60
CA SER A 82 -34.10 16.19 33.24
C SER A 82 -35.30 15.48 32.61
N ARG A 83 -35.18 14.18 32.31
CA ARG A 83 -36.35 13.28 32.32
C ARG A 83 -35.97 11.82 32.61
N LYS A 84 -36.87 11.13 33.32
CA LYS A 84 -36.75 9.74 33.76
C LYS A 84 -37.49 8.78 32.81
N VAL A 85 -36.87 7.62 32.56
CA VAL A 85 -37.44 6.25 32.60
C VAL A 85 -38.65 5.89 31.72
N THR A 86 -38.50 4.83 30.89
CA THR A 86 -39.30 3.57 30.93
C THR A 86 -38.67 2.44 30.09
N HIS A 87 -39.00 1.17 30.41
CA HIS A 87 -38.53 -0.06 29.74
C HIS A 87 -39.58 -0.66 28.78
N ALA A 88 -39.11 -1.23 27.66
CA ALA A 88 -39.56 -2.48 26.99
C ALA A 88 -38.67 -2.69 25.73
N GLY A 89 -38.32 -3.90 25.24
CA GLY A 89 -38.58 -5.25 25.73
C GLY A 89 -38.93 -6.23 24.60
N ALA A 90 -37.93 -6.79 23.89
CA ALA A 90 -38.08 -7.98 23.02
C ALA A 90 -36.72 -8.62 22.72
N ASN A 91 -36.63 -9.95 22.77
CA ASN A 91 -35.37 -10.71 22.67
C ASN A 91 -35.17 -11.32 21.26
N GLY A 92 -33.91 -11.53 20.88
CA GLY A 92 -33.52 -12.29 19.68
C GLY A 92 -32.08 -12.79 19.77
N ASN A 93 -31.85 -13.88 20.53
CA ASN A 93 -30.53 -14.51 20.64
C ASN A 93 -30.38 -15.63 19.59
N VAL A 94 -29.26 -15.67 18.88
CA VAL A 94 -28.83 -16.81 18.06
C VAL A 94 -27.72 -17.56 18.81
N LEU A 95 -27.87 -18.88 18.93
CA LEU A 95 -26.90 -19.76 19.58
C LEU A 95 -26.09 -20.51 18.52
N LEU A 96 -24.76 -20.44 18.59
CA LEU A 96 -23.85 -21.23 17.77
C LEU A 96 -23.05 -22.18 18.67
N THR A 97 -23.31 -23.47 18.55
CA THR A 97 -22.56 -24.53 19.25
C THR A 97 -21.37 -25.00 18.42
N THR A 98 -20.16 -24.85 18.95
CA THR A 98 -18.92 -25.36 18.35
C THR A 98 -18.80 -26.88 18.55
N ILE A 99 -18.42 -27.60 17.49
CA ILE A 99 -17.93 -28.98 17.60
C ILE A 99 -16.40 -28.91 17.75
N SER A 100 -15.88 -29.44 18.86
CA SER A 100 -14.46 -29.67 19.06
C SER A 100 -14.08 -31.10 18.68
N ASN A 101 -12.95 -31.28 17.97
CA ASN A 101 -11.95 -32.30 18.32
C ASN A 101 -10.66 -32.29 17.46
N ILE A 102 -9.53 -32.20 18.18
CA ILE A 102 -8.24 -32.91 18.01
C ILE A 102 -7.34 -32.53 16.82
N GLY A 103 -6.07 -32.21 17.14
CA GLY A 103 -4.96 -32.13 16.18
C GLY A 103 -3.73 -31.36 16.70
N ASP A 104 -3.07 -31.85 17.74
CA ASP A 104 -1.94 -31.15 18.41
C ASP A 104 -0.74 -30.87 17.49
N SER A 105 -0.19 -29.65 17.56
CA SER A 105 1.28 -29.39 17.66
C SER A 105 1.62 -27.88 17.73
N PHE A 106 1.27 -27.19 18.82
CA PHE A 106 2.09 -26.06 19.32
C PHE A 106 1.89 -25.90 20.83
N GLY A 107 2.98 -25.96 21.59
CA GLY A 107 2.92 -26.06 23.05
C GLY A 107 2.76 -24.72 23.76
N ARG A 108 1.82 -24.67 24.72
CA ARG A 108 1.84 -23.85 25.94
C ARG A 108 1.92 -22.32 25.79
N LEU A 109 0.76 -21.72 25.51
CA LEU A 109 0.26 -20.57 26.29
C LEU A 109 -1.22 -20.78 26.63
N SER A 110 -1.49 -21.83 27.40
CA SER A 110 -2.78 -22.02 28.07
C SER A 110 -2.68 -21.51 29.51
N ASP A 111 -3.28 -20.36 29.79
CA ASP A 111 -4.28 -20.15 30.84
C ASP A 111 -4.66 -18.65 30.93
N SER A 112 -5.84 -18.37 31.48
CA SER A 112 -6.39 -17.00 31.68
C SER A 112 -6.94 -16.22 30.49
N ILE A 113 -7.79 -16.84 29.65
CA ILE A 113 -9.00 -16.14 29.14
C ILE A 113 -10.22 -17.06 29.34
N VAL A 114 -10.88 -16.91 30.49
CA VAL A 114 -12.21 -17.51 30.75
C VAL A 114 -13.21 -16.37 30.92
N GLY A 115 -14.26 -16.39 30.09
CA GLY A 115 -15.50 -15.68 30.36
C GLY A 115 -15.49 -14.17 30.15
N SER A 116 -15.71 -13.73 28.91
CA SER A 116 -16.36 -12.43 28.63
C SER A 116 -17.18 -12.53 27.35
N VAL A 117 -18.50 -12.62 27.52
CA VAL A 117 -19.45 -12.58 26.39
C VAL A 117 -19.60 -11.11 25.98
N VAL A 118 -18.98 -10.74 24.86
CA VAL A 118 -19.16 -9.41 24.28
C VAL A 118 -20.43 -9.39 23.44
N THR A 119 -21.52 -8.87 23.99
CA THR A 119 -22.74 -8.58 23.22
C THR A 119 -22.52 -7.37 22.33
N VAL A 120 -22.39 -7.57 21.02
CA VAL A 120 -22.31 -6.47 20.05
C VAL A 120 -23.73 -6.00 19.71
N PRO A 121 -24.10 -4.74 19.99
CA PRO A 121 -25.43 -4.23 19.66
C PRO A 121 -25.58 -3.98 18.16
N THR A 122 -26.68 -4.44 17.57
CA THR A 122 -26.95 -4.43 16.11
C THR A 122 -27.44 -3.09 15.56
N ASN A 123 -27.40 -1.99 16.33
CA ASN A 123 -27.80 -0.65 15.90
C ASN A 123 -26.57 0.21 15.57
N LEU A 124 -25.78 -0.18 14.56
CA LEU A 124 -24.48 0.41 14.26
C LEU A 124 -24.43 1.17 12.92
N THR A 125 -25.50 1.89 12.57
CA THR A 125 -25.65 2.54 11.24
C THR A 125 -25.34 4.04 11.18
N THR A 126 -24.93 4.69 12.28
CA THR A 126 -24.63 6.16 12.28
C THR A 126 -23.55 6.63 13.27
N SER A 127 -22.69 5.74 13.83
CA SER A 127 -21.77 6.10 14.93
C SER A 127 -20.31 5.64 14.76
N ILE A 128 -19.87 5.23 13.56
CA ILE A 128 -18.48 4.76 13.32
C ILE A 128 -17.56 5.88 12.79
N ALA A 129 -18.10 7.04 12.42
CA ALA A 129 -17.32 8.18 11.90
C ALA A 129 -16.28 8.74 12.90
N ASP A 130 -16.50 8.57 14.20
CA ASP A 130 -15.68 9.19 15.25
C ASP A 130 -14.42 8.39 15.64
N GLY A 131 -14.25 7.16 15.15
CA GLY A 131 -13.17 6.27 15.59
C GLY A 131 -11.81 6.47 14.90
N PHE A 132 -11.83 6.98 13.66
CA PHE A 132 -10.66 7.00 12.76
C PHE A 132 -10.41 8.39 12.14
N SER A 133 -10.75 9.46 12.87
CA SER A 133 -10.63 10.86 12.42
C SER A 133 -9.22 11.26 12.01
N GLU A 134 -8.20 10.59 12.56
CA GLU A 134 -6.81 11.00 12.37
C GLU A 134 -6.23 10.59 11.03
N ILE A 135 -6.89 9.69 10.29
CA ILE A 135 -6.53 9.32 8.91
C ILE A 135 -6.40 10.59 8.06
N GLN A 136 -5.34 10.70 7.27
CA GLN A 136 -5.08 11.84 6.40
C GLN A 136 -5.15 11.44 4.94
N PHE A 137 -5.71 12.31 4.11
CA PHE A 137 -5.64 12.22 2.65
C PHE A 137 -4.64 13.28 2.19
N ILE A 138 -3.58 12.85 1.52
CA ILE A 138 -2.43 13.67 1.14
C ILE A 138 -2.34 13.72 -0.38
N LEU A 139 -2.77 14.82 -0.99
CA LEU A 139 -2.56 15.10 -2.41
C LEU A 139 -1.07 15.40 -2.64
N MET A 140 -0.42 14.45 -3.32
CA MET A 140 1.02 14.47 -3.57
C MET A 140 1.35 15.39 -4.75
N SER A 141 2.55 15.97 -4.74
CA SER A 141 2.99 17.01 -5.68
C SER A 141 4.48 16.88 -5.99
N SER A 142 4.94 17.46 -7.10
CA SER A 142 6.36 17.57 -7.46
C SER A 142 7.15 18.53 -6.57
N ASP A 143 6.45 19.49 -5.98
CA ASP A 143 7.04 20.58 -5.21
C ASP A 143 7.01 20.25 -3.70
N GLU A 144 7.90 20.87 -2.90
CA GLU A 144 8.10 20.61 -1.46
C GLU A 144 6.91 20.97 -0.53
N GLY A 145 5.70 21.11 -1.07
CA GLY A 145 4.47 21.27 -0.31
C GLY A 145 3.38 20.36 -0.85
N HIS A 146 3.18 19.20 -0.22
CA HIS A 146 1.97 18.39 -0.41
C HIS A 146 0.75 19.11 0.19
N SER A 147 -0.46 18.70 -0.20
CA SER A 147 -1.71 19.15 0.45
C SER A 147 -2.33 18.01 1.22
N SER A 148 -2.34 18.08 2.54
CA SER A 148 -3.07 17.13 3.38
C SER A 148 -4.35 17.73 3.97
N CYS A 149 -5.30 16.85 4.26
CA CYS A 149 -6.44 17.13 5.12
C CYS A 149 -6.77 15.88 5.95
N LYS A 150 -7.52 16.03 7.06
CA LYS A 150 -8.11 14.87 7.74
C LYS A 150 -9.16 14.21 6.85
N VAL A 151 -9.42 12.93 7.08
CA VAL A 151 -10.41 12.12 6.35
C VAL A 151 -11.83 12.74 6.42
N GLY A 152 -12.14 13.47 7.50
CA GLY A 152 -13.36 14.27 7.63
C GLY A 152 -13.51 15.36 6.55
N ASP A 153 -12.39 15.92 6.07
CA ASP A 153 -12.35 17.05 5.14
C ASP A 153 -11.92 16.65 3.71
N ALA A 154 -11.84 15.35 3.39
CA ALA A 154 -11.36 14.83 2.10
C ALA A 154 -11.93 15.53 0.83
N PRO A 155 -13.22 15.93 0.76
CA PRO A 155 -13.76 16.70 -0.37
C PRO A 155 -13.10 18.07 -0.61
N THR A 156 -12.37 18.62 0.36
CA THR A 156 -11.64 19.89 0.19
C THR A 156 -10.47 19.77 -0.76
N LEU A 157 -9.87 18.58 -0.92
CA LEU A 157 -8.75 18.35 -1.84
C LEU A 157 -9.12 18.58 -3.30
N LEU A 158 -10.38 18.31 -3.68
CA LEU A 158 -10.87 18.54 -5.05
C LEU A 158 -10.85 20.03 -5.44
N LYS A 159 -10.90 20.93 -4.45
CA LYS A 159 -10.84 22.40 -4.65
C LYS A 159 -9.42 22.94 -4.55
N ASN A 160 -8.42 22.07 -4.35
CA ASN A 160 -7.04 22.48 -4.25
C ASN A 160 -6.49 22.90 -5.62
N ALA A 161 -5.73 23.99 -5.69
CA ALA A 161 -5.15 24.47 -6.96
C ALA A 161 -4.18 23.48 -7.62
N ARG A 162 -3.73 22.43 -6.91
CA ARG A 162 -2.91 21.33 -7.45
C ARG A 162 -3.72 20.13 -7.93
N PHE A 163 -5.01 20.05 -7.61
CA PHE A 163 -5.88 18.98 -8.11
C PHE A 163 -6.30 19.29 -9.54
N ASN A 164 -6.02 18.38 -10.46
CA ASN A 164 -6.33 18.54 -11.88
C ASN A 164 -7.55 17.69 -12.25
N GLU A 165 -8.72 18.32 -12.35
CA GLU A 165 -9.99 17.67 -12.70
C GLU A 165 -9.96 16.94 -14.07
N SER A 166 -8.99 17.24 -14.95
CA SER A 166 -8.82 16.55 -16.24
C SER A 166 -8.03 15.24 -16.14
N LEU A 167 -7.49 14.87 -14.97
CA LEU A 167 -6.75 13.64 -14.76
C LEU A 167 -7.55 12.62 -13.91
N PRO A 168 -7.41 11.31 -14.17
CA PRO A 168 -7.89 10.28 -13.25
C PRO A 168 -7.20 10.38 -11.88
N THR A 169 -7.77 9.74 -10.86
CA THR A 169 -7.24 9.82 -9.48
C THR A 169 -6.85 8.46 -8.96
N ALA A 170 -5.57 8.31 -8.63
CA ALA A 170 -5.04 7.17 -7.90
C ALA A 170 -5.07 7.45 -6.39
N PHE A 171 -5.46 6.46 -5.60
CA PHE A 171 -5.31 6.46 -4.14
C PHE A 171 -4.34 5.37 -3.71
N PHE A 172 -3.42 5.68 -2.81
CA PHE A 172 -2.45 4.70 -2.28
C PHE A 172 -2.61 4.51 -0.76
N ILE A 173 -2.97 3.30 -0.32
CA ILE A 173 -3.08 2.91 1.09
C ILE A 173 -1.85 2.08 1.50
N HIS A 174 -1.07 2.56 2.46
CA HIS A 174 0.15 1.90 2.92
C HIS A 174 -0.11 0.74 3.90
N GLY A 175 0.97 0.02 4.26
CA GLY A 175 0.92 -1.18 5.09
C GLY A 175 0.99 -0.95 6.61
N TYR A 176 1.26 -2.06 7.32
CA TYR A 176 1.63 -2.12 8.73
C TYR A 176 2.97 -1.40 8.98
N LEU A 177 3.07 -0.62 10.07
CA LEU A 177 4.23 0.22 10.42
C LEU A 177 4.60 1.34 9.43
N ASP A 178 3.91 1.45 8.30
CA ASP A 178 4.11 2.55 7.34
C ASP A 178 3.37 3.84 7.73
N GLY A 179 3.76 4.96 7.11
CA GLY A 179 3.08 6.26 7.16
C GLY A 179 3.59 7.21 6.06
N GLN A 180 3.31 8.52 6.20
CA GLN A 180 3.70 9.57 5.23
C GLN A 180 5.16 9.51 4.72
N ASP A 181 6.13 9.14 5.57
CA ASP A 181 7.56 9.16 5.24
C ASP A 181 8.11 7.78 4.80
N SER A 182 7.25 6.78 4.61
CA SER A 182 7.65 5.42 4.24
C SER A 182 8.08 5.29 2.77
N GLU A 183 9.01 4.36 2.52
CA GLU A 183 9.49 4.03 1.18
C GLU A 183 8.34 3.64 0.23
N SER A 184 7.33 2.91 0.74
CA SER A 184 6.16 2.49 -0.04
C SER A 184 5.39 3.68 -0.64
N LEU A 185 5.10 4.68 0.20
CA LEU A 185 4.38 5.89 -0.16
C LEU A 185 5.23 6.79 -1.06
N ILE A 186 6.51 6.98 -0.73
CA ILE A 186 7.46 7.79 -1.51
C ILE A 186 7.69 7.20 -2.91
N ALA A 187 7.89 5.88 -3.02
CA ALA A 187 8.16 5.20 -4.28
C ALA A 187 6.96 5.26 -5.22
N VAL A 188 5.79 4.80 -4.76
CA VAL A 188 4.57 4.76 -5.59
C VAL A 188 4.11 6.18 -5.92
N SER A 189 3.98 7.06 -4.91
CA SER A 189 3.48 8.41 -5.16
C SER A 189 4.43 9.23 -6.01
N GLY A 190 5.74 9.10 -5.76
CA GLY A 190 6.77 9.75 -6.57
C GLY A 190 6.73 9.31 -8.03
N ALA A 191 6.46 8.03 -8.31
CA ALA A 191 6.31 7.54 -9.68
C ALA A 191 5.09 8.14 -10.40
N PHE A 192 3.93 8.21 -9.73
CA PHE A 192 2.73 8.87 -10.28
C PHE A 192 2.96 10.37 -10.53
N VAL A 193 3.61 11.08 -9.59
CA VAL A 193 3.99 12.49 -9.74
C VAL A 193 4.94 12.70 -10.92
N ARG A 194 6.01 11.90 -11.03
CA ARG A 194 6.97 11.96 -12.17
C ARG A 194 6.31 11.65 -13.50
N LYS A 195 5.35 10.71 -13.53
CA LYS A 195 4.61 10.33 -14.73
C LYS A 195 3.59 11.40 -15.16
N GLY A 196 3.03 12.16 -14.21
CA GLY A 196 2.03 13.21 -14.47
C GLY A 196 0.71 12.71 -15.05
N SER A 197 0.38 11.42 -14.88
CA SER A 197 -0.78 10.78 -15.52
C SER A 197 -2.05 10.75 -14.68
N HIS A 198 -1.92 10.95 -13.37
CA HIS A 198 -3.02 10.90 -12.40
C HIS A 198 -2.83 11.99 -11.34
N ASN A 199 -3.92 12.47 -10.74
CA ASN A 199 -3.86 12.96 -9.36
C ASN A 199 -3.53 11.76 -8.46
N ILE A 200 -2.61 11.92 -7.51
CA ILE A 200 -2.25 10.85 -6.58
C ILE A 200 -2.47 11.32 -5.14
N ILE A 201 -3.35 10.61 -4.43
CA ILE A 201 -3.70 10.88 -3.04
C ILE A 201 -3.22 9.71 -2.18
N ALA A 202 -2.20 9.93 -1.37
CA ALA A 202 -1.80 8.96 -0.37
C ALA A 202 -2.78 9.00 0.81
N VAL A 203 -3.11 7.83 1.34
CA VAL A 203 -4.00 7.65 2.49
C VAL A 203 -3.13 7.22 3.67
N ASP A 204 -2.83 8.17 4.55
CA ASP A 204 -2.06 7.92 5.77
C ASP A 204 -3.01 7.49 6.89
N TRP A 205 -2.83 6.25 7.37
CA TRP A 205 -3.54 5.68 8.51
C TRP A 205 -2.57 5.18 9.60
N SER A 206 -1.34 5.71 9.64
CA SER A 206 -0.23 5.31 10.52
C SER A 206 -0.57 5.32 12.01
N GLU A 207 -1.42 6.27 12.45
CA GLU A 207 -1.99 6.33 13.81
C GLU A 207 -2.66 5.00 14.23
N TYR A 208 -3.18 4.24 13.26
CA TYR A 208 -3.93 3.01 13.46
C TYR A 208 -3.24 1.76 12.91
N SER A 209 -2.16 1.91 12.12
CA SER A 209 -1.40 0.80 11.51
C SER A 209 -0.12 0.42 12.28
N GLY A 210 0.16 1.08 13.40
CA GLY A 210 1.36 0.87 14.22
C GLY A 210 1.40 -0.46 15.00
N PHE A 211 2.50 -0.67 15.73
CA PHE A 211 2.73 -1.86 16.57
C PHE A 211 1.72 -1.94 17.74
N PRO A 212 1.20 -3.13 18.11
CA PRO A 212 1.46 -4.44 17.51
C PRO A 212 0.54 -4.75 16.32
N TYR A 213 0.98 -5.68 15.46
CA TYR A 213 0.22 -6.13 14.27
C TYR A 213 -1.25 -6.47 14.54
N LEU A 214 -1.55 -7.12 15.68
CA LEU A 214 -2.93 -7.46 16.04
C LEU A 214 -3.82 -6.21 16.23
N SER A 215 -3.26 -5.09 16.70
CA SER A 215 -3.99 -3.81 16.80
C SER A 215 -4.27 -3.24 15.42
N ALA A 216 -3.25 -3.18 14.54
CA ALA A 216 -3.42 -2.72 13.16
C ALA A 216 -4.45 -3.56 12.38
N PHE A 217 -4.39 -4.89 12.51
CA PHE A 217 -5.36 -5.81 11.95
C PHE A 217 -6.77 -5.61 12.52
N SER A 218 -6.91 -5.38 13.82
CA SER A 218 -8.22 -5.14 14.47
C SER A 218 -8.84 -3.79 14.09
N ASN A 219 -8.01 -2.77 13.82
CA ASN A 219 -8.43 -1.46 13.35
C ASN A 219 -8.91 -1.46 11.89
N LEU A 220 -8.38 -2.38 11.08
CA LEU A 220 -8.56 -2.43 9.62
C LEU A 220 -10.02 -2.28 9.15
N PRO A 221 -11.03 -2.99 9.70
CA PRO A 221 -12.41 -2.86 9.21
C PRO A 221 -13.04 -1.50 9.54
N GLY A 222 -12.60 -0.86 10.63
CA GLY A 222 -13.06 0.47 11.01
C GLY A 222 -12.44 1.56 10.14
N ALA A 223 -11.10 1.54 10.00
CA ALA A 223 -10.37 2.45 9.13
C ALA A 223 -10.85 2.36 7.66
N SER A 224 -11.07 1.14 7.15
CA SER A 224 -11.56 0.92 5.78
C SER A 224 -12.94 1.52 5.54
N ARG A 225 -13.86 1.43 6.52
CA ARG A 225 -15.18 2.11 6.43
C ARG A 225 -15.02 3.62 6.37
N THR A 226 -14.21 4.21 7.25
CA THR A 226 -13.96 5.65 7.27
C THR A 226 -13.34 6.16 5.97
N ILE A 227 -12.48 5.37 5.33
CA ILE A 227 -11.92 5.65 4.00
C ILE A 227 -13.00 5.55 2.91
N GLY A 228 -13.86 4.52 2.94
CA GLY A 228 -15.00 4.37 2.03
C GLY A 228 -16.02 5.52 2.13
N ASP A 229 -16.35 5.95 3.35
CA ASP A 229 -17.20 7.11 3.63
C ASP A 229 -16.58 8.42 3.10
N ALA A 230 -15.25 8.56 3.16
CA ALA A 230 -14.55 9.71 2.58
C ALA A 230 -14.54 9.69 1.06
N LEU A 231 -14.23 8.55 0.44
CA LEU A 231 -14.28 8.39 -1.02
C LEU A 231 -15.70 8.65 -1.57
N SER A 232 -16.73 8.11 -0.91
CA SER A 232 -18.13 8.37 -1.27
C SER A 232 -18.49 9.85 -1.20
N ARG A 233 -18.01 10.58 -0.17
CA ARG A 233 -18.20 12.03 -0.08
C ARG A 233 -17.39 12.82 -1.10
N MET A 234 -16.21 12.34 -1.52
CA MET A 234 -15.46 12.93 -2.63
C MET A 234 -16.19 12.73 -3.97
N VAL A 235 -16.77 11.55 -4.22
CA VAL A 235 -17.59 11.26 -5.40
C VAL A 235 -18.82 12.17 -5.45
N VAL A 236 -19.55 12.29 -4.35
CA VAL A 236 -20.69 13.25 -4.22
C VAL A 236 -20.25 14.71 -4.44
N ALA A 237 -18.99 15.05 -4.11
CA ALA A 237 -18.42 16.37 -4.33
C ALA A 237 -17.86 16.62 -5.74
N GLY A 238 -17.90 15.62 -6.63
CA GLY A 238 -17.55 15.76 -8.06
C GLY A 238 -16.39 14.88 -8.55
N LEU A 239 -15.78 14.04 -7.71
CA LEU A 239 -14.77 13.07 -8.16
C LEU A 239 -15.42 11.96 -9.01
N PRO A 240 -15.03 11.75 -10.28
CA PRO A 240 -15.62 10.69 -11.11
C PRO A 240 -15.21 9.31 -10.58
N ALA A 241 -16.18 8.52 -10.11
CA ALA A 241 -15.96 7.21 -9.48
C ALA A 241 -15.29 6.20 -10.43
N GLU A 242 -15.64 6.28 -11.72
CA GLU A 242 -15.09 5.48 -12.81
C GLU A 242 -13.60 5.74 -13.07
N ASN A 243 -13.09 6.90 -12.65
CA ASN A 243 -11.71 7.32 -12.82
C ASN A 243 -10.85 7.09 -11.57
N ILE A 244 -11.36 6.34 -10.57
CA ILE A 244 -10.63 6.01 -9.35
C ILE A 244 -9.85 4.70 -9.54
N TRP A 245 -8.53 4.77 -9.39
CA TRP A 245 -7.65 3.62 -9.22
C TRP A 245 -7.25 3.50 -7.74
N LEU A 246 -7.75 2.47 -7.06
CA LEU A 246 -7.45 2.24 -5.65
C LEU A 246 -6.29 1.24 -5.52
N ILE A 247 -5.19 1.65 -4.90
CA ILE A 247 -3.96 0.88 -4.75
C ILE A 247 -3.70 0.69 -3.26
N GLY A 248 -3.27 -0.50 -2.86
CA GLY A 248 -2.84 -0.72 -1.48
C GLY A 248 -1.69 -1.70 -1.38
N HIS A 249 -0.87 -1.58 -0.34
CA HIS A 249 0.22 -2.51 -0.02
C HIS A 249 -0.01 -3.20 1.32
N SER A 250 0.35 -4.49 1.44
CA SER A 250 0.28 -5.23 2.71
C SER A 250 -1.14 -5.23 3.32
N LEU A 251 -1.29 -4.75 4.57
CA LEU A 251 -2.61 -4.48 5.17
C LEU A 251 -3.46 -3.51 4.33
N GLY A 252 -2.85 -2.47 3.77
CA GLY A 252 -3.52 -1.52 2.87
C GLY A 252 -4.08 -2.17 1.61
N ALA A 253 -3.44 -3.23 1.09
CA ALA A 253 -4.00 -4.01 -0.02
C ALA A 253 -5.29 -4.73 0.41
N GLN A 254 -5.30 -5.36 1.59
CA GLN A 254 -6.49 -5.99 2.16
C GLN A 254 -7.59 -4.95 2.45
N MET A 255 -7.22 -3.75 2.90
CA MET A 255 -8.14 -2.61 3.07
C MET A 255 -8.87 -2.25 1.78
N THR A 256 -8.22 -2.30 0.60
CA THR A 256 -8.91 -1.96 -0.66
C THR A 256 -10.16 -2.80 -0.92
N GLY A 257 -10.13 -4.09 -0.56
CA GLY A 257 -11.29 -4.98 -0.65
C GLY A 257 -12.40 -4.63 0.34
N VAL A 258 -12.03 -4.23 1.56
CA VAL A 258 -13.00 -3.80 2.59
C VAL A 258 -13.58 -2.42 2.25
N VAL A 259 -12.78 -1.49 1.72
CA VAL A 259 -13.24 -0.19 1.20
C VAL A 259 -14.29 -0.40 0.10
N ALA A 260 -14.03 -1.30 -0.85
CA ALA A 260 -14.97 -1.65 -1.93
C ALA A 260 -16.31 -2.23 -1.45
N GLN A 261 -16.33 -2.88 -0.29
CA GLN A 261 -17.58 -3.39 0.32
C GLN A 261 -18.39 -2.30 1.05
N ASN A 262 -17.84 -1.10 1.22
CA ASN A 262 -18.44 0.00 2.00
C ASN A 262 -18.57 1.29 1.16
N VAL A 263 -18.81 1.15 -0.14
CA VAL A 263 -19.13 2.25 -1.07
C VAL A 263 -20.29 1.86 -2.00
N ASP A 264 -21.10 2.84 -2.39
CA ASP A 264 -22.26 2.63 -3.29
C ASP A 264 -21.90 2.65 -4.80
N PHE A 265 -20.62 2.64 -5.13
CA PHE A 265 -20.10 2.64 -6.51
C PHE A 265 -19.07 1.51 -6.70
N ARG A 266 -18.89 1.04 -7.94
CA ARG A 266 -17.90 0.01 -8.26
C ARG A 266 -16.60 0.67 -8.72
N PHE A 267 -15.48 0.32 -8.10
CA PHE A 267 -14.16 0.71 -8.59
C PHE A 267 -13.88 0.08 -9.96
N GLN A 268 -13.31 0.83 -10.90
CA GLN A 268 -12.89 0.27 -12.19
C GLN A 268 -11.59 -0.51 -12.06
N ARG A 269 -10.65 -0.06 -11.20
CA ARG A 269 -9.37 -0.74 -10.97
C ARG A 269 -8.99 -0.75 -9.49
N ILE A 270 -8.66 -1.93 -8.97
CA ILE A 270 -7.92 -2.11 -7.73
C ILE A 270 -6.58 -2.79 -8.04
N THR A 271 -5.49 -2.32 -7.41
CA THR A 271 -4.19 -3.02 -7.42
C THR A 271 -3.75 -3.35 -5.99
N GLY A 272 -3.70 -4.65 -5.67
CA GLY A 272 -3.20 -5.17 -4.39
C GLY A 272 -1.72 -5.54 -4.47
N LEU A 273 -0.88 -4.85 -3.71
CA LEU A 273 0.57 -5.06 -3.69
C LEU A 273 0.93 -5.92 -2.48
N ASP A 274 1.23 -7.18 -2.76
CA ASP A 274 1.57 -8.25 -1.82
C ASP A 274 0.64 -8.28 -0.59
N PRO A 275 -0.66 -8.59 -0.77
CA PRO A 275 -1.64 -8.44 0.30
C PRO A 275 -1.29 -9.28 1.52
N ALA A 276 -1.41 -8.69 2.71
CA ALA A 276 -0.97 -9.34 3.94
C ALA A 276 -1.63 -10.72 4.15
N GLY A 277 -0.83 -11.73 4.50
CA GLY A 277 -1.28 -13.07 4.82
C GLY A 277 -1.77 -13.26 6.27
N PRO A 278 -0.99 -12.84 7.30
CA PRO A 278 -1.32 -13.15 8.70
C PRO A 278 -2.70 -12.61 9.14
N GLY A 279 -3.60 -13.51 9.53
CA GLY A 279 -4.98 -13.21 9.94
C GLY A 279 -6.03 -13.25 8.81
N PHE A 280 -5.60 -13.34 7.55
CA PHE A 280 -6.47 -13.49 6.38
C PHE A 280 -6.57 -14.96 5.94
N GLY A 281 -7.37 -15.25 4.92
CA GLY A 281 -7.73 -16.62 4.52
C GLY A 281 -8.68 -17.34 5.50
N ILE A 282 -9.04 -16.70 6.62
CA ILE A 282 -9.96 -17.22 7.64
C ILE A 282 -11.40 -16.86 7.26
N ALA A 283 -12.31 -17.84 7.30
CA ALA A 283 -13.71 -17.63 7.00
C ALA A 283 -14.34 -16.54 7.89
N GLY A 284 -14.95 -15.54 7.26
CA GLY A 284 -15.56 -14.38 7.94
C GLY A 284 -14.62 -13.18 8.10
N VAL A 285 -13.32 -13.29 7.79
CA VAL A 285 -12.42 -12.13 7.70
C VAL A 285 -12.53 -11.52 6.30
N ALA A 286 -13.00 -10.27 6.24
CA ALA A 286 -13.05 -9.52 4.99
C ALA A 286 -11.64 -9.23 4.47
N SER A 287 -11.45 -9.39 3.16
CA SER A 287 -10.17 -9.36 2.46
C SER A 287 -10.35 -8.81 1.04
N LEU A 288 -9.24 -8.57 0.34
CA LEU A 288 -9.26 -8.31 -1.09
C LEU A 288 -9.72 -9.56 -1.86
N THR A 289 -10.73 -9.40 -2.70
CA THR A 289 -11.21 -10.42 -3.64
C THR A 289 -11.52 -9.77 -4.98
N ARG A 290 -11.61 -10.58 -6.04
CA ARG A 290 -11.87 -10.11 -7.41
C ARG A 290 -13.14 -9.29 -7.56
N ASP A 291 -14.16 -9.55 -6.75
CA ASP A 291 -15.46 -8.88 -6.85
C ASP A 291 -15.40 -7.39 -6.43
N ALA A 292 -14.32 -6.96 -5.77
CA ALA A 292 -14.12 -5.59 -5.28
C ALA A 292 -14.04 -4.51 -6.38
N ALA A 293 -13.75 -4.88 -7.64
CA ALA A 293 -13.66 -3.94 -8.76
C ALA A 293 -14.04 -4.58 -10.09
N ALA A 294 -14.10 -3.79 -11.17
CA ALA A 294 -14.17 -4.31 -12.54
C ALA A 294 -12.88 -5.02 -12.96
N LEU A 295 -11.72 -4.52 -12.52
CA LEU A 295 -10.43 -5.20 -12.59
C LEU A 295 -9.76 -5.19 -11.21
N VAL A 296 -9.30 -6.36 -10.76
CA VAL A 296 -8.44 -6.51 -9.57
C VAL A 296 -7.14 -7.16 -10.01
N GLU A 297 -6.05 -6.42 -9.89
CA GLU A 297 -4.69 -6.87 -10.19
C GLU A 297 -3.94 -7.07 -8.87
N VAL A 298 -3.35 -8.24 -8.65
CA VAL A 298 -2.62 -8.55 -7.41
C VAL A 298 -1.17 -8.89 -7.75
N VAL A 299 -0.21 -8.40 -6.98
CA VAL A 299 1.22 -8.67 -7.16
C VAL A 299 1.73 -9.41 -5.93
N HIS A 300 2.03 -10.70 -6.06
CA HIS A 300 2.57 -11.50 -4.97
C HIS A 300 4.09 -11.52 -5.06
N THR A 301 4.80 -11.09 -4.03
CA THR A 301 6.27 -11.11 -3.96
C THR A 301 6.81 -11.81 -2.71
N ASP A 302 6.00 -11.94 -1.66
CA ASP A 302 6.33 -12.63 -0.41
C ASP A 302 5.24 -13.61 0.05
N ALA A 303 4.58 -14.29 -0.90
CA ALA A 303 3.48 -15.20 -0.61
C ALA A 303 3.90 -16.40 0.27
N GLY A 304 3.21 -16.53 1.42
CA GLY A 304 3.48 -17.54 2.43
C GLY A 304 4.46 -17.10 3.53
N SER A 305 4.88 -15.82 3.53
CA SER A 305 5.55 -15.19 4.67
C SER A 305 4.75 -13.97 5.15
N LEU A 306 5.05 -12.75 4.67
CA LEU A 306 4.23 -11.58 4.96
C LEU A 306 3.02 -11.46 4.02
N GLY A 307 3.16 -11.88 2.76
CA GLY A 307 2.10 -11.90 1.75
C GLY A 307 1.23 -13.16 1.78
N THR A 308 -0.01 -13.07 1.30
CA THR A 308 -0.91 -14.23 1.13
C THR A 308 -0.54 -15.10 -0.08
N GLU A 309 -0.84 -16.39 0.01
CA GLU A 309 -0.79 -17.34 -1.11
C GLU A 309 -2.10 -17.37 -1.92
N ASP A 310 -3.14 -16.68 -1.47
CA ASP A 310 -4.45 -16.68 -2.12
C ASP A 310 -4.45 -15.82 -3.39
N ALA A 311 -4.65 -16.48 -4.54
CA ALA A 311 -4.95 -15.83 -5.82
C ALA A 311 -6.32 -15.13 -5.71
N SER A 312 -6.27 -13.84 -5.37
CA SER A 312 -7.40 -13.02 -4.95
C SER A 312 -7.88 -12.07 -6.05
N GLY A 313 -7.11 -11.91 -7.12
CA GLY A 313 -7.41 -11.03 -8.24
C GLY A 313 -8.29 -11.63 -9.32
N HIS A 314 -8.48 -10.80 -10.35
CA HIS A 314 -8.70 -11.23 -11.72
C HIS A 314 -7.35 -11.59 -12.36
N ILE A 315 -6.32 -10.76 -12.13
CA ILE A 315 -4.97 -10.91 -12.66
C ILE A 315 -4.01 -11.02 -11.48
N ASP A 316 -3.53 -12.22 -11.18
CA ASP A 316 -2.59 -12.47 -10.09
C ASP A 316 -1.18 -12.64 -10.67
N ILE A 317 -0.29 -11.66 -10.42
CA ILE A 317 1.07 -11.59 -10.95
C ILE A 317 2.05 -12.10 -9.89
N TRP A 318 2.90 -13.04 -10.28
CA TRP A 318 3.84 -13.76 -9.39
C TRP A 318 5.29 -13.60 -9.88
N PRO A 319 5.95 -12.45 -9.65
CA PRO A 319 7.33 -12.23 -10.09
C PRO A 319 8.26 -13.20 -9.35
N ASN A 320 9.11 -13.91 -10.09
CA ASN A 320 10.10 -14.84 -9.53
C ASN A 320 9.48 -15.90 -8.60
N LYS A 321 8.42 -16.58 -9.03
CA LYS A 321 7.54 -17.49 -8.25
C LYS A 321 6.58 -16.78 -7.27
N GLY A 322 6.74 -15.48 -7.05
CA GLY A 322 5.92 -14.66 -6.17
C GLY A 322 6.07 -14.95 -4.68
N LYS A 323 7.22 -15.52 -4.28
CA LYS A 323 7.57 -15.85 -2.89
C LYS A 323 8.92 -15.25 -2.52
N ALA A 324 9.20 -15.16 -1.22
CA ALA A 324 10.57 -14.97 -0.77
C ALA A 324 11.51 -16.13 -1.22
N VAL A 325 12.79 -15.86 -1.45
CA VAL A 325 13.42 -14.53 -1.47
C VAL A 325 13.50 -13.99 -2.90
N GLN A 326 13.01 -12.78 -3.09
CA GLN A 326 13.03 -12.08 -4.39
C GLN A 326 14.48 -11.74 -4.81
N PRO A 327 14.78 -11.65 -6.11
CA PRO A 327 16.12 -11.31 -6.59
C PRO A 327 16.68 -10.03 -5.94
N GLY A 328 17.88 -10.14 -5.36
CA GLY A 328 18.57 -9.01 -4.73
C GLY A 328 18.24 -8.76 -3.26
N CYS A 329 17.20 -9.39 -2.71
CA CYS A 329 16.97 -9.45 -1.27
C CYS A 329 17.86 -10.54 -0.64
N LEU A 330 18.22 -10.39 0.64
CA LEU A 330 18.98 -11.41 1.37
C LEU A 330 18.05 -12.25 2.27
N PHE A 331 18.46 -13.47 2.61
CA PHE A 331 17.90 -14.20 3.74
C PHE A 331 18.58 -13.71 5.03
N SER A 332 18.18 -12.55 5.55
CA SER A 332 18.58 -12.07 6.88
C SER A 332 17.34 -11.86 7.75
N VAL A 333 17.42 -12.25 9.02
CA VAL A 333 16.26 -12.25 9.94
C VAL A 333 15.93 -10.87 10.51
N ASP A 334 16.88 -9.93 10.48
CA ASP A 334 16.81 -8.69 11.26
C ASP A 334 16.54 -7.42 10.42
N GLU A 335 16.92 -7.36 9.14
CA GLU A 335 16.61 -6.21 8.25
C GLU A 335 16.00 -6.58 6.88
N ASP A 336 16.27 -7.76 6.31
CA ASP A 336 15.79 -8.12 4.94
C ASP A 336 14.42 -8.79 4.87
N THR A 337 13.80 -9.17 5.99
CA THR A 337 12.47 -9.83 6.03
C THR A 337 11.40 -9.07 5.24
N PHE A 338 11.46 -7.73 5.23
CA PHE A 338 10.54 -6.88 4.46
C PHE A 338 10.96 -6.66 3.00
N CYS A 339 12.19 -7.00 2.58
CA CYS A 339 12.68 -6.69 1.23
C CYS A 339 11.85 -7.39 0.14
N SER A 340 11.51 -8.67 0.32
CA SER A 340 10.65 -9.39 -0.64
C SER A 340 9.23 -8.83 -0.66
N HIS A 341 8.73 -8.36 0.48
CA HIS A 341 7.40 -7.74 0.62
C HIS A 341 7.34 -6.33 -0.02
N ALA A 342 8.43 -5.58 0.06
CA ALA A 342 8.58 -4.26 -0.55
C ALA A 342 8.64 -4.31 -2.09
N ARG A 343 9.11 -5.43 -2.67
CA ARG A 343 9.24 -5.58 -4.12
C ARG A 343 7.96 -5.28 -4.89
N ALA A 344 6.78 -5.63 -4.38
CA ALA A 344 5.52 -5.36 -5.08
C ALA A 344 5.33 -3.85 -5.36
N PHE A 345 5.53 -2.97 -4.35
CA PHE A 345 5.37 -1.53 -4.57
C PHE A 345 6.52 -0.94 -5.40
N ILE A 346 7.74 -1.46 -5.27
CA ILE A 346 8.89 -1.04 -6.09
C ILE A 346 8.65 -1.37 -7.57
N TYR A 347 8.14 -2.57 -7.88
CA TYR A 347 7.83 -2.97 -9.25
C TYR A 347 6.68 -2.13 -9.83
N LEU A 348 5.63 -1.81 -9.06
CA LEU A 348 4.57 -0.92 -9.54
C LEU A 348 5.11 0.50 -9.81
N ALA A 349 5.94 1.05 -8.92
CA ALA A 349 6.54 2.36 -9.11
C ALA A 349 7.35 2.45 -10.41
N GLU A 350 8.23 1.46 -10.68
CA GLU A 350 8.98 1.41 -11.93
C GLU A 350 8.06 1.18 -13.15
N ALA A 351 7.00 0.37 -13.02
CA ALA A 351 6.02 0.15 -14.10
C ALA A 351 5.25 1.41 -14.47
N VAL A 352 4.82 2.22 -13.50
CA VAL A 352 4.10 3.50 -13.74
C VAL A 352 4.96 4.45 -14.58
N GLU A 353 6.27 4.49 -14.34
CA GLU A 353 7.20 5.28 -15.17
C GLU A 353 7.45 4.61 -16.53
N HIS A 354 7.62 3.29 -16.55
CA HIS A 354 7.98 2.48 -17.72
C HIS A 354 6.96 1.34 -17.99
N PRO A 355 5.87 1.59 -18.75
CA PRO A 355 4.78 0.63 -18.94
C PRO A 355 5.21 -0.74 -19.48
N ASP A 356 6.20 -0.76 -20.38
CA ASP A 356 6.69 -1.97 -21.03
C ASP A 356 7.70 -2.78 -20.18
N ALA A 357 8.05 -2.31 -18.97
CA ALA A 357 9.13 -2.88 -18.16
C ALA A 357 8.80 -4.26 -17.56
N PHE A 358 7.53 -4.50 -17.26
CA PHE A 358 7.04 -5.69 -16.54
C PHE A 358 5.90 -6.41 -17.28
N PRO A 359 6.15 -7.00 -18.47
CA PRO A 359 5.23 -7.98 -19.02
C PRO A 359 5.25 -9.23 -18.14
N ALA A 360 4.08 -9.80 -17.89
CA ALA A 360 3.92 -11.11 -17.28
C ALA A 360 3.03 -11.99 -18.17
N VAL A 361 3.33 -13.29 -18.23
CA VAL A 361 2.62 -14.25 -19.10
C VAL A 361 1.73 -15.19 -18.30
N ARG A 362 0.49 -15.36 -18.77
CA ARG A 362 -0.51 -16.25 -18.18
C ARG A 362 -0.03 -17.68 -18.24
N CYS A 363 -0.09 -18.39 -17.12
CA CYS A 363 0.42 -19.74 -17.04
C CYS A 363 -0.27 -20.58 -15.96
N ALA A 364 -0.29 -21.90 -16.14
CA ALA A 364 -0.91 -22.80 -15.16
C ALA A 364 -0.11 -22.89 -13.84
N SER A 365 1.21 -22.66 -13.88
CA SER A 365 2.07 -22.61 -12.69
C SER A 365 3.44 -22.00 -13.03
N TRP A 366 4.17 -21.59 -11.99
CA TRP A 366 5.59 -21.22 -12.09
C TRP A 366 6.46 -22.30 -12.77
N ASN A 367 6.16 -23.58 -12.56
CA ASN A 367 6.92 -24.67 -13.15
C ASN A 367 6.65 -24.82 -14.66
N ALA A 368 5.42 -24.59 -15.12
CA ALA A 368 5.09 -24.54 -16.53
C ALA A 368 5.73 -23.30 -17.20
N PHE A 369 5.71 -22.15 -16.51
CA PHE A 369 6.40 -20.94 -16.95
C PHE A 369 7.89 -21.20 -17.15
N ARG A 370 8.57 -21.77 -16.14
CA ARG A 370 10.00 -22.13 -16.24
C ARG A 370 10.36 -23.17 -17.29
N ARG A 371 9.40 -23.86 -17.89
CA ARG A 371 9.62 -24.82 -19.01
C ARG A 371 9.27 -24.24 -20.38
N GLY A 372 8.85 -22.98 -20.47
CA GLY A 372 8.46 -22.36 -21.74
C GLY A 372 7.13 -22.86 -22.29
N GLU A 373 6.28 -23.48 -21.47
CA GLU A 373 5.01 -24.10 -21.88
C GLU A 373 3.89 -23.08 -22.10
N CYS A 374 4.12 -21.80 -21.81
CA CYS A 374 3.10 -20.76 -21.76
C CYS A 374 3.31 -19.71 -22.86
N PRO A 375 2.31 -19.49 -23.74
CA PRO A 375 2.48 -18.68 -24.95
C PRO A 375 2.55 -17.18 -24.64
N VAL A 376 3.66 -16.55 -25.01
CA VAL A 376 3.87 -15.09 -24.88
C VAL A 376 3.23 -14.38 -26.08
N ASN A 377 1.89 -14.36 -26.15
CA ASN A 377 1.15 -13.66 -27.20
C ASN A 377 -0.27 -13.21 -26.79
N GLY A 378 -0.78 -12.19 -27.49
CA GLY A 378 -2.16 -11.72 -27.37
C GLY A 378 -2.60 -11.44 -25.94
N THR A 379 -3.78 -11.93 -25.58
CA THR A 379 -4.42 -11.75 -24.28
C THR A 379 -3.71 -12.47 -23.12
N ASN A 380 -2.75 -13.36 -23.41
CA ASN A 380 -1.95 -14.07 -22.41
C ASN A 380 -0.82 -13.22 -21.82
N VAL A 381 -0.59 -11.99 -22.30
CA VAL A 381 0.41 -11.08 -21.73
C VAL A 381 -0.29 -9.87 -21.12
N VAL A 382 0.02 -9.61 -19.85
CA VAL A 382 -0.34 -8.38 -19.13
C VAL A 382 0.90 -7.54 -18.87
N TYR A 383 0.71 -6.24 -18.67
CA TYR A 383 1.74 -5.35 -18.16
C TYR A 383 1.28 -4.81 -16.80
N LEU A 384 2.13 -4.95 -15.77
CA LEU A 384 1.84 -4.51 -14.41
C LEU A 384 1.38 -3.04 -14.39
N GLY A 385 0.22 -2.75 -13.80
CA GLY A 385 -0.35 -1.40 -13.77
C GLY A 385 -1.11 -0.99 -15.02
N TYR A 386 -1.08 -1.79 -16.09
CA TYR A 386 -1.71 -1.49 -17.39
C TYR A 386 -2.65 -2.57 -17.94
N SER A 387 -2.79 -3.72 -17.24
CA SER A 387 -3.82 -4.75 -17.51
C SER A 387 -5.22 -4.17 -17.77
N GLN A 388 -6.01 -4.79 -18.64
CA GLN A 388 -7.35 -4.34 -19.05
C GLN A 388 -8.39 -5.45 -18.87
N PRO A 389 -9.56 -5.20 -18.26
CA PRO A 389 -10.55 -6.25 -17.96
C PRO A 389 -11.12 -6.92 -19.21
N ASP A 390 -11.35 -6.15 -20.29
CA ASP A 390 -11.94 -6.66 -21.53
C ASP A 390 -10.92 -7.30 -22.50
N GLN A 391 -9.62 -7.29 -22.16
CA GLN A 391 -8.55 -7.76 -23.05
C GLN A 391 -7.64 -8.83 -22.43
N ASN A 392 -7.68 -9.04 -21.10
CA ASN A 392 -6.79 -9.96 -20.41
C ASN A 392 -7.57 -11.06 -19.69
N GLU A 393 -7.20 -12.31 -19.95
CA GLU A 393 -7.88 -13.49 -19.40
C GLU A 393 -7.57 -13.66 -17.90
N PRO A 394 -8.57 -13.81 -17.01
CA PRO A 394 -8.31 -14.00 -15.59
C PRO A 394 -7.41 -15.20 -15.28
N GLY A 395 -6.55 -15.08 -14.26
CA GLY A 395 -5.68 -16.16 -13.78
C GLY A 395 -4.30 -15.71 -13.31
N ASN A 396 -3.39 -16.68 -13.23
CA ASN A 396 -2.03 -16.48 -12.73
C ASN A 396 -1.05 -16.11 -13.87
N TYR A 397 -0.26 -15.07 -13.64
CA TYR A 397 0.72 -14.51 -14.56
C TYR A 397 2.11 -14.52 -13.93
N PHE A 398 3.13 -14.84 -14.71
CA PHE A 398 4.50 -15.02 -14.22
C PHE A 398 5.51 -14.22 -15.03
N MET A 399 6.53 -13.73 -14.35
CA MET A 399 7.68 -13.04 -14.96
C MET A 399 8.93 -13.21 -14.09
N ASN A 400 10.10 -12.98 -14.69
CA ASN A 400 11.37 -12.80 -13.99
C ASN A 400 11.73 -11.31 -13.93
N THR A 401 12.33 -10.85 -12.83
CA THR A 401 12.89 -9.49 -12.69
C THR A 401 14.42 -9.53 -12.53
N ASN A 402 15.05 -8.36 -12.56
CA ASN A 402 16.46 -8.21 -12.19
C ASN A 402 16.62 -8.12 -10.66
N ARG A 403 17.85 -8.32 -10.17
CA ARG A 403 18.19 -8.18 -8.74
C ARG A 403 18.32 -6.72 -8.26
N ALA A 404 18.46 -5.78 -9.18
CA ALA A 404 18.73 -4.37 -8.95
C ALA A 404 17.99 -3.55 -10.02
N ALA A 405 17.77 -2.26 -9.77
CA ALA A 405 17.12 -1.36 -10.71
C ALA A 405 17.95 -1.19 -12.01
N PRO A 406 17.32 -1.09 -13.19
CA PRO A 406 15.89 -1.32 -13.44
C PRO A 406 15.53 -2.80 -13.22
N PHE A 407 14.48 -3.03 -12.43
CA PHE A 407 14.02 -4.37 -12.06
C PHE A 407 13.27 -5.04 -13.22
N GLY A 408 12.61 -4.24 -14.04
CA GLY A 408 11.95 -4.68 -15.25
C GLY A 408 12.93 -5.24 -16.28
N ARG A 409 12.46 -6.21 -17.04
CA ARG A 409 13.25 -6.91 -18.08
C ARG A 409 12.62 -6.81 -19.47
N GLY A 410 11.48 -6.12 -19.58
CA GLY A 410 10.63 -6.16 -20.77
C GLY A 410 10.35 -7.60 -21.17
N LEU A 411 10.29 -7.88 -22.48
CA LEU A 411 10.03 -9.23 -22.99
C LEU A 411 11.08 -10.27 -22.57
N GLN A 412 12.27 -9.88 -22.11
CA GLN A 412 13.25 -10.81 -21.54
C GLN A 412 12.88 -11.32 -20.14
N GLY A 413 11.87 -10.73 -19.49
CA GLY A 413 11.30 -11.19 -18.22
C GLY A 413 10.40 -12.41 -18.39
N VAL A 414 9.70 -12.50 -19.53
CA VAL A 414 8.82 -13.63 -19.91
C VAL A 414 9.49 -14.63 -20.84
N ALA A 415 10.65 -14.29 -21.42
CA ALA A 415 11.48 -15.22 -22.16
C ALA A 415 12.06 -16.30 -21.24
N VAL A 416 11.92 -17.56 -21.65
CA VAL A 416 12.58 -18.71 -21.02
C VAL A 416 13.76 -19.08 -21.91
N SER A 417 14.97 -19.02 -21.36
CA SER A 417 16.16 -19.54 -22.03
C SER A 417 16.02 -21.06 -22.18
N ALA A 418 15.99 -21.52 -23.43
CA ALA A 418 15.91 -22.93 -23.83
C ALA A 418 17.19 -23.72 -23.47
#